data_AF-A0A523GT41-F1
#
_entry.id   AF-A0A523GT41-F1
#
_cell.length_a   1.000
_cell.length_b   1.000
_cell.length_c   1.000
_cell.angle_alpha   90.00
_cell.angle_beta   90.00
_cell.angle_gamma   90.00
#
_symmetry.space_group_name_H-M   'P 1'
#
loop_
_entity.id
_entity.type
_entity.pdbx_description
1 polymer ?
#
loop_
_entity_poly.entity_id
_entity_poly.type
_entity_poly.pdbx_seq_one_letter_code
_entity_poly.pdbx_strand_id
1 'polypeptide(L)' 'EAEMASILNIVCPNVIFPYMRETISDIVTRAGFPPVILSPVNFEALYNENKRQAMTNGSEKVIGKTK' A
#
# COMPACT_ATOMS: atom_id res chain seq x y z
N GLU A 1 -1.63 -19.88 8.96
CA GLU A 1 -1.25 -19.22 7.68
C GLU A 1 -1.96 -17.89 7.43
N ALA A 2 -3.30 -17.81 7.58
CA ALA A 2 -4.03 -16.54 7.40
C ALA A 2 -3.57 -15.41 8.35
N GLU A 3 -3.16 -15.75 9.58
CA GLU A 3 -2.67 -14.78 10.56
C GLU A 3 -1.32 -14.15 10.15
N MET A 4 -0.41 -14.95 9.58
CA MET A 4 0.88 -14.47 9.08
C MET A 4 0.70 -13.53 7.89
N ALA A 5 -0.26 -13.82 7.00
CA ALA A 5 -0.60 -12.94 5.89
C ALA A 5 -1.14 -11.58 6.40
N SER A 6 -1.99 -11.58 7.43
CA SER A 6 -2.49 -10.34 8.05
C SER A 6 -1.36 -9.54 8.71
N ILE A 7 -0.44 -10.19 9.42
CA ILE A 7 0.72 -9.52 10.04
C ILE A 7 1.58 -8.84 8.97
N LEU A 8 1.93 -9.55 7.90
CA LEU A 8 2.79 -9.01 6.84
C LEU A 8 2.14 -7.88 6.04
N ASN A 9 0.82 -7.94 5.83
CA ASN A 9 0.11 -6.97 4.98
C ASN A 9 -0.53 -5.81 5.75
N ILE A 10 -0.70 -5.93 7.08
CA ILE A 10 -1.32 -4.89 7.90
C ILE A 10 -0.33 -4.37 8.95
N VAL A 11 0.22 -5.26 9.77
CA VAL A 11 1.02 -4.86 10.93
C VAL A 11 2.38 -4.31 10.53
N CYS A 12 3.13 -5.04 9.68
CA CYS A 12 4.43 -4.59 9.19
C CYS A 12 4.38 -3.21 8.51
N PRO A 13 3.48 -2.96 7.54
CA PRO A 13 3.40 -1.64 6.91
C PRO A 13 2.95 -0.54 7.88
N ASN A 14 2.04 -0.81 8.83
CA ASN A 14 1.65 0.17 9.85
C ASN A 14 2.85 0.65 10.69
N VAL A 15 3.77 -0.26 11.03
CA VAL A 15 4.95 0.08 11.84
C VAL A 15 5.97 0.90 11.05
N ILE A 16 6.22 0.55 9.78
CA ILE A 16 7.25 1.24 8.97
C ILE A 16 6.74 2.55 8.34
N PHE A 17 5.43 2.71 8.15
CA PHE A 17 4.84 3.85 7.46
C PHE A 17 5.20 5.22 8.05
N PRO A 18 5.21 5.43 9.39
CA PRO A 18 5.61 6.72 9.97
C PRO A 18 7.03 7.15 9.57
N TYR A 19 7.98 6.20 9.55
CA TYR A 19 9.37 6.43 9.17
C TYR A 19 9.50 6.73 7.68
N MET A 20 8.78 5.97 6.84
CA MET A 20 8.75 6.20 5.39
C MET A 20 8.17 7.59 5.06
N ARG A 21 7.09 7.97 5.74
CA ARG A 21 6.46 9.29 5.58
C ARG A 21 7.43 10.42 5.91
N GLU A 22 8.14 10.32 7.03
CA GLU A 22 9.15 11.30 7.42
C GLU A 22 10.28 11.38 6.37
N THR A 23 10.82 10.22 5.97
CA THR A 23 11.88 10.12 4.96
C THR A 23 11.48 10.80 3.65
N ILE A 24 10.25 10.57 3.18
CA ILE A 24 9.72 11.21 1.98
C ILE A 24 9.61 12.72 2.18
N SER A 25 9.03 13.18 3.29
CA SER A 25 8.91 14.61 3.58
C SER A 25 10.27 15.31 3.59
N ASP A 26 11.28 14.66 4.18
CA ASP A 26 12.65 15.16 4.28
C ASP A 26 13.34 15.22 2.91
N ILE A 27 13.21 14.19 2.07
CA ILE A 27 13.70 14.21 0.68
C ILE A 27 13.05 15.35 -0.12
N VAL A 28 11.73 15.50 -0.02
CA VAL A 28 10.98 16.55 -0.74
C VAL A 28 11.43 17.94 -0.30
N THR A 29 11.61 18.14 1.02
CA THR A 29 12.09 19.40 1.58
C THR A 29 13.50 19.73 1.10
N ARG A 30 14.42 18.75 1.10
CA ARG A 30 15.78 18.93 0.57
C ARG A 30 15.82 19.22 -0.93
N ALA A 31 14.84 18.72 -1.67
CA ALA A 31 14.70 19.03 -3.10
C ALA A 31 14.19 20.45 -3.37
N GLY A 32 13.93 21.25 -2.33
CA GLY A 32 13.48 22.64 -2.44
C GLY A 32 11.97 22.80 -2.60
N PHE A 33 11.22 21.70 -2.46
CA PHE A 33 9.75 21.72 -2.48
C PHE A 33 9.20 21.91 -1.06
N PRO A 34 7.96 22.42 -0.92
CA PRO A 34 7.30 22.46 0.37
C PRO A 34 7.15 21.05 0.97
N PRO A 35 7.25 20.89 2.31
CA PRO A 35 7.11 19.60 2.97
C PRO A 35 5.79 18.91 2.62
N VAL A 36 5.86 17.63 2.27
CA VAL A 36 4.67 16.82 1.95
C VAL A 36 4.31 15.97 3.16
N ILE A 37 3.14 16.22 3.73
CA ILE A 37 2.59 15.43 4.83
C ILE A 37 1.65 14.37 4.25
N LEU A 38 2.09 13.12 4.22
CA LEU A 38 1.23 12.01 3.80
C LEU A 38 0.09 11.82 4.80
N SER A 39 -1.13 11.71 4.28
CA SER A 39 -2.30 11.33 5.07
C SER A 39 -2.12 9.93 5.66
N PRO A 40 -2.69 9.66 6.84
CA PRO A 40 -2.71 8.31 7.41
C PRO A 40 -3.36 7.32 6.44
N VAL A 41 -2.75 6.15 6.31
CA VAL A 41 -3.25 5.06 5.45
C VAL A 41 -3.87 3.98 6.33
N ASN A 42 -5.07 3.50 5.98
CA ASN A 42 -5.70 2.36 6.64
C ASN A 42 -5.34 1.06 5.89
N PHE A 43 -4.30 0.38 6.37
CA PHE A 43 -3.80 -0.86 5.76
C PHE A 43 -4.76 -2.05 5.90
N GLU A 44 -5.65 -2.05 6.90
CA GLU A 44 -6.66 -3.11 7.07
C GLU A 44 -7.73 -3.02 5.99
N ALA A 45 -8.23 -1.81 5.72
CA ALA A 45 -9.17 -1.57 4.63
C ALA A 45 -8.54 -1.94 3.26
N LEU A 46 -7.28 -1.58 3.06
CA LEU A 46 -6.50 -1.94 1.86
C LEU A 46 -6.35 -3.45 1.69
N TYR A 47 -6.03 -4.18 2.75
CA TYR A 47 -5.91 -5.63 2.70
C TYR A 47 -7.25 -6.31 2.37
N ASN A 48 -8.33 -5.86 2.99
CA ASN A 48 -9.68 -6.37 2.75
C ASN A 48 -10.13 -6.11 1.31
N GLU A 49 -9.86 -4.91 0.79
CA GLU A 49 -10.16 -4.55 -0.59
C GLU A 49 -9.34 -5.38 -1.58
N ASN A 50 -8.04 -5.56 -1.32
CA ASN A 50 -7.18 -6.40 -2.17
C ASN A 50 -7.63 -7.87 -2.17
N LYS A 51 -8.06 -8.40 -1.02
CA LYS A 51 -8.62 -9.76 -0.91
C LYS A 51 -9.93 -9.90 -1.67
N ARG A 52 -10.79 -8.87 -1.66
CA ARG A 52 -12.04 -8.82 -2.44
C ARG A 52 -11.73 -8.79 -3.94
N GLN A 53 -10.81 -7.93 -4.37
CA GLN A 53 -10.37 -7.85 -5.77
C GLN A 53 -9.71 -9.15 -6.25
N ALA A 54 -8.91 -9.83 -5.42
CA ALA A 54 -8.33 -11.13 -5.78
C ALA A 54 -9.38 -12.21 -6.03
N MET A 55 -10.52 -12.17 -5.32
CA MET A 55 -11.66 -13.06 -5.59
C MET A 55 -12.43 -12.67 -6.86
N THR A 56 -12.45 -11.38 -7.23
CA THR A 56 -13.13 -10.88 -8.44
C THR A 56 -12.27 -10.98 -9.71
N ASN A 57 -10.94 -10.86 -9.60
CA ASN A 57 -10.02 -10.74 -10.75
C ASN A 57 -9.45 -12.09 -11.23
N GLY A 58 -9.95 -13.22 -10.75
CA GLY A 58 -9.67 -14.56 -11.31
C GLY A 58 -10.15 -14.73 -12.77
N SER A 59 -10.90 -13.77 -13.32
CA SER A 59 -11.50 -13.79 -14.66
C SER A 59 -10.89 -12.77 -15.66
N GLU A 60 -9.96 -11.90 -15.28
CA GLU A 60 -9.53 -10.77 -16.13
C GLU A 60 -8.04 -10.77 -16.54
N LYS A 61 -7.38 -11.93 -16.60
CA LYS A 61 -6.00 -12.05 -17.14
C LYS A 61 -5.90 -12.64 -18.57
N VAL A 62 -7.03 -12.90 -19.26
CA VAL A 62 -7.03 -13.52 -20.62
C VAL A 62 -7.23 -12.54 -21.79
N ILE A 63 -7.69 -11.30 -21.58
CA ILE A 63 -8.09 -10.41 -22.70
C ILE A 63 -6.98 -9.42 -23.14
N GLY A 64 -5.82 -9.40 -22.47
CA GLY A 64 -4.72 -8.47 -22.77
C GLY A 64 -3.72 -8.91 -23.84
N LYS A 65 -3.85 -10.09 -24.45
CA LYS A 65 -3.04 -10.50 -25.61
C LYS A 65 -3.92 -10.50 -26.87
N THR A 66 -3.53 -9.71 -27.87
CA THR A 66 -4.14 -9.53 -29.21
C THR A 66 -5.04 -8.30 -29.35
N LYS A 67 -4.41 -7.14 -29.50
CA LYS A 67 -4.67 -6.24 -30.64
C LYS A 67 -3.50 -5.29 -30.82
#